data_AF-A0A558GHN2-F1
#
_entry.id   AF-A0A558GHN2-F1
#
_cell.length_a   1.000
_cell.length_b   1.000
_cell.length_c   1.000
_cell.angle_alpha   90.00
_cell.angle_beta   90.00
_cell.angle_gamma   90.00
#
_symmetry.space_group_name_H-M   'P 1'
#
loop_
_entity.id
_entity.type
_entity.pdbx_description
1 polymer ?
#
loop_
_entity_poly.entity_id
_entity_poly.type
_entity_poly.pdbx_seq_one_letter_code
_entity_poly.pdbx_strand_id
1 'polypeptide(L)'
;MARYVINNGRVTRKKKMHSPLLDSTAVNLARRAVEEVGEGDVGKHRGVAGVGRNVATHRFDAHVPGYPGWEWHAVVACAEGSRTPTVNEVALVPGGQALQAPEWVPYSERLRPGDLGPGDLMPPAPDDDRLDEGKLSQVGLTEAKERWRKKYGPNSDMASQAQLQCKTCAFYLELLPNYGVCANEYSADGKVVHATYGCGAHSGTTVREEGSKQERPFDDERPIY
;
A
#
# COMPACT_ATOMS: atom_id res chain seq x y z
N MET A 1 -13.89 0.49 81.82
CA MET A 1 -12.59 0.39 82.52
C MET A 1 -11.97 -0.98 82.23
N ALA A 2 -10.95 -1.03 81.36
CA ALA A 2 -9.96 -2.13 81.29
C ALA A 2 -8.90 -1.70 80.25
N ARG A 3 -7.76 -1.21 80.71
CA ARG A 3 -6.47 -1.92 80.79
C ARG A 3 -5.59 -1.66 79.56
N TYR A 4 -4.73 -0.68 79.74
CA TYR A 4 -3.50 -0.43 79.00
C TYR A 4 -2.62 -1.69 79.06
N VAL A 5 -2.28 -2.27 77.91
CA VAL A 5 -1.18 -3.26 77.80
C VAL A 5 -0.08 -2.58 77.00
N ILE A 6 0.94 -2.09 77.71
CA ILE A 6 2.19 -1.63 77.11
C ILE A 6 2.94 -2.89 76.68
N ASN A 7 3.03 -3.14 75.38
CA ASN A 7 3.95 -4.14 74.87
C ASN A 7 5.19 -3.42 74.34
N ASN A 8 6.29 -3.56 75.10
CA ASN A 8 7.64 -3.13 74.74
C ASN A 8 8.13 -3.94 73.51
N GLY A 9 7.70 -3.54 72.32
CA GLY A 9 8.24 -4.04 71.06
C GLY A 9 9.33 -3.13 70.55
N ARG A 10 10.60 -3.55 70.67
CA ARG A 10 11.73 -2.94 69.95
C ARG A 10 11.36 -2.75 68.47
N VAL A 11 11.29 -1.49 68.03
CA VAL A 11 11.22 -1.17 66.59
C VAL A 11 12.58 -1.50 65.98
N THR A 12 12.74 -2.71 65.45
CA THR A 12 13.92 -3.07 64.66
C THR A 12 13.84 -2.32 63.33
N ARG A 13 14.63 -1.26 63.17
CA ARG A 13 14.81 -0.53 61.91
C ARG A 13 15.30 -1.53 60.84
N LYS A 14 14.44 -1.94 59.89
CA LYS A 14 14.85 -2.80 58.76
C LYS A 14 16.03 -2.14 58.05
N LYS A 15 17.19 -2.81 58.06
CA LYS A 15 18.38 -2.41 57.29
C LYS A 15 17.97 -2.36 55.81
N LYS A 16 18.06 -1.22 55.13
CA LYS A 16 17.83 -1.14 53.68
C LYS A 16 18.80 -2.13 53.02
N MET A 17 18.29 -3.23 52.46
CA MET A 17 19.10 -4.15 51.66
C MET A 17 19.60 -3.37 50.45
N HIS A 18 20.91 -3.16 50.41
CA HIS A 18 21.59 -2.51 49.30
C HIS A 18 21.60 -3.49 48.14
N SER A 19 20.70 -3.30 47.17
CA SER A 19 20.68 -4.14 45.97
C SER A 19 21.91 -3.78 45.12
N PRO A 20 22.75 -4.76 44.73
CA PRO A 20 23.89 -4.50 43.85
C PRO A 20 23.46 -4.02 42.45
N LEU A 21 22.17 -4.08 42.13
CA LEU A 21 21.58 -3.59 40.88
C LEU A 21 21.16 -2.12 40.92
N LEU A 22 21.11 -1.48 42.10
CA LEU A 22 20.54 -0.14 42.26
C LEU A 22 21.58 0.90 42.72
N ASP A 23 22.83 0.49 42.90
CA ASP A 23 23.89 1.37 43.37
C ASP A 23 24.62 2.07 42.23
N SER A 24 25.53 2.97 42.60
CA SER A 24 26.36 3.70 41.62
C SER A 24 27.23 2.79 40.77
N THR A 25 27.60 1.61 41.28
CA THR A 25 28.41 0.64 40.52
C THR A 25 27.60 0.08 39.36
N ALA A 26 26.35 -0.32 39.60
CA ALA A 26 25.43 -0.76 38.55
C ALA A 26 25.12 0.34 37.54
N VAL A 27 24.90 1.58 37.99
CA VAL A 27 24.66 2.71 37.07
C VAL A 27 25.89 2.96 36.18
N ASN A 28 27.10 2.90 36.73
CA ASN A 28 28.33 3.09 35.96
C ASN A 28 28.60 1.92 35.00
N LEU A 29 28.31 0.69 35.43
CA LEU A 29 28.40 -0.50 34.57
C LEU A 29 27.43 -0.37 33.38
N ALA A 30 26.18 -0.02 33.66
CA ALA A 30 25.16 0.20 32.64
C ALA A 30 25.56 1.31 31.66
N ARG A 31 26.03 2.46 32.18
CA ARG A 31 26.49 3.58 31.35
C ARG A 31 27.63 3.16 30.42
N ARG A 32 28.66 2.49 30.94
CA ARG A 32 29.80 2.03 30.14
C ARG A 32 29.38 1.09 29.03
N ALA A 33 28.48 0.14 29.32
CA ALA A 33 28.00 -0.77 28.30
C ALA A 33 27.21 -0.07 27.18
N VAL A 34 26.49 1.01 27.49
CA VAL A 34 25.87 1.84 26.45
C VAL A 34 26.93 2.60 25.65
N GLU A 35 27.91 3.21 26.32
CA GLU A 35 29.00 3.94 25.66
C GLU A 35 29.83 3.04 24.74
N GLU A 36 29.98 1.76 25.07
CA GLU A 36 30.64 0.74 24.23
C GLU A 36 29.92 0.46 22.90
N VAL A 37 28.61 0.72 22.79
CA VAL A 37 27.87 0.57 21.53
C VAL A 37 28.35 1.59 20.49
N GLY A 38 28.77 2.78 20.92
CA GLY A 38 29.37 3.79 20.05
C GLY A 38 28.41 4.54 19.12
N GLU A 39 27.10 4.37 19.26
CA GLU A 39 26.09 5.05 18.45
C GLU A 39 25.59 6.36 19.10
N GLY A 40 26.46 7.36 19.22
CA GLY A 40 26.11 8.67 19.77
C GLY A 40 26.24 8.79 21.30
N ASP A 41 25.89 9.96 21.84
CA ASP A 41 26.19 10.28 23.24
C ASP A 41 25.14 9.75 24.22
N VAL A 42 25.63 9.26 25.37
CA VAL A 42 24.79 8.77 26.48
C VAL A 42 24.52 9.91 27.47
N GLY A 43 23.29 10.40 27.50
CA GLY A 43 22.88 11.50 28.35
C GLY A 43 22.63 11.11 29.81
N LYS A 44 21.76 11.88 30.48
CA LYS A 44 21.50 11.74 31.92
C LYS A 44 20.87 10.38 32.25
N HIS A 45 21.24 9.81 33.40
CA HIS A 45 20.53 8.66 33.96
C HIS A 45 19.12 9.08 34.39
N ARG A 46 18.11 8.55 33.71
CA ARG A 46 16.69 8.88 33.91
C ARG A 46 16.08 8.12 35.07
N GLY A 47 16.51 6.88 35.26
CA GLY A 47 15.99 6.04 36.33
C GLY A 47 16.33 4.57 36.12
N VAL A 48 15.80 3.76 37.02
CA VAL A 48 15.97 2.31 37.02
C VAL A 48 14.62 1.66 37.28
N ALA A 49 14.28 0.66 36.47
CA ALA A 49 13.10 -0.17 36.66
C ALA A 49 13.54 -1.59 37.04
N GLY A 50 13.15 -2.05 38.23
CA GLY A 50 13.39 -3.44 38.62
C GLY A 50 12.41 -4.36 37.88
N VAL A 51 12.92 -5.16 36.94
CA VAL A 51 12.11 -6.13 36.19
C VAL A 51 11.93 -7.42 37.01
N GLY A 52 12.86 -7.71 37.93
CA GLY A 52 12.79 -8.85 38.84
C GLY A 52 13.79 -8.73 40.00
N ARG A 53 13.89 -9.79 40.82
CA ARG A 53 14.79 -9.79 42.01
C ARG A 53 16.27 -9.65 41.64
N ASN A 54 16.65 -10.16 40.47
CA ASN A 54 18.03 -10.29 40.00
C ASN A 54 18.30 -9.55 38.69
N VAL A 55 17.37 -8.68 38.25
CA VAL A 55 17.49 -7.93 36.98
C VAL A 55 16.85 -6.54 37.10
N ALA A 56 17.53 -5.53 36.58
CA ALA A 56 17.08 -4.15 36.54
C ALA A 56 17.46 -3.48 35.22
N THR A 57 16.57 -2.66 34.69
CA THR A 57 16.82 -1.87 33.47
C THR A 57 17.16 -0.45 33.86
N HIS A 58 18.39 -0.01 33.55
CA HIS A 58 18.84 1.37 33.69
C HIS A 58 18.55 2.13 32.41
N ARG A 59 17.94 3.30 32.55
CA ARG A 59 17.51 4.15 31.43
C ARG A 59 18.33 5.43 31.39
N PHE A 60 18.81 5.81 30.20
CA PHE A 60 19.56 7.03 29.97
C PHE A 60 18.96 7.80 28.79
N ASP A 61 19.07 9.13 28.81
CA ASP A 61 18.80 9.94 27.62
C ASP A 61 19.69 9.48 26.47
N ALA A 62 19.12 9.38 25.27
CA ALA A 62 19.88 9.07 24.06
C ALA A 62 20.05 10.35 23.22
N HIS A 63 21.28 10.75 22.98
CA HIS A 63 21.61 11.84 22.06
C HIS A 63 22.12 11.28 20.73
N VAL A 64 21.30 10.45 20.10
CA VAL A 64 21.62 9.79 18.83
C VAL A 64 20.96 10.58 17.68
N PRO A 65 21.72 11.05 16.67
CA PRO A 65 21.13 11.72 15.51
C PRO A 65 20.04 10.88 14.85
N GLY A 66 18.86 11.48 14.61
CA GLY A 66 17.71 10.79 14.03
C GLY A 66 16.77 10.11 15.04
N TYR A 67 17.14 10.04 16.31
CA TYR A 67 16.34 9.41 17.38
C TYR A 67 15.97 10.39 18.50
N PRO A 68 15.32 11.54 18.20
CA PRO A 68 14.94 12.51 19.22
C PRO A 68 13.90 11.90 20.18
N GLY A 69 14.12 12.05 21.49
CA GLY A 69 13.22 11.53 22.52
C GLY A 69 13.35 10.03 22.81
N TRP A 70 14.34 9.36 22.20
CA TRP A 70 14.68 7.97 22.50
C TRP A 70 15.58 7.87 23.73
N GLU A 71 15.67 6.66 24.27
CA GLU A 71 16.42 6.36 25.49
C GLU A 71 17.28 5.12 25.30
N TRP A 72 18.46 5.13 25.89
CA TRP A 72 19.27 3.94 26.05
C TRP A 72 18.79 3.13 27.24
N HIS A 73 18.50 1.85 27.01
CA HIS A 73 18.14 0.89 28.05
C HIS A 73 19.27 -0.10 28.17
N ALA A 74 19.86 -0.19 29.36
CA ALA A 74 20.86 -1.20 29.71
C ALA A 74 20.28 -2.11 30.79
N VAL A 75 20.09 -3.38 30.44
CA VAL A 75 19.58 -4.39 31.37
C VAL A 75 20.77 -5.00 32.11
N VAL A 76 20.77 -4.81 33.42
CA VAL A 76 21.80 -5.31 34.33
C VAL A 76 21.21 -6.46 35.13
N ALA A 77 21.94 -7.57 35.20
CA ALA A 77 21.55 -8.76 35.95
C ALA A 77 22.61 -9.11 37.00
N CYS A 78 22.20 -9.74 38.09
CA CYS A 78 23.10 -10.23 39.13
C CYS A 78 22.66 -11.64 39.54
N ALA A 79 23.51 -12.63 39.31
CA ALA A 79 23.21 -14.02 39.67
C ALA A 79 22.93 -14.16 41.18
N GLU A 80 22.09 -15.13 41.55
CA GLU A 80 21.75 -15.38 42.95
C GLU A 80 23.02 -15.75 43.76
N GLY A 81 23.17 -15.13 44.93
CA GLY A 81 24.37 -15.27 45.77
C GLY A 81 25.58 -14.45 45.31
N SER A 82 25.57 -13.87 44.10
CA SER A 82 26.59 -12.94 43.62
C SER A 82 26.38 -11.54 44.19
N ARG A 83 27.46 -10.76 44.24
CA ARG A 83 27.44 -9.30 44.47
C ARG A 83 27.93 -8.50 43.27
N THR A 84 28.32 -9.20 42.21
CA THR A 84 28.88 -8.61 40.99
C THR A 84 27.80 -8.60 39.91
N PRO A 85 27.25 -7.44 39.57
CA PRO A 85 26.32 -7.31 38.45
C PRO A 85 27.04 -7.45 37.10
N THR A 86 26.33 -7.93 36.08
CA THR A 86 26.76 -8.04 34.68
C THR A 86 25.72 -7.40 33.77
N VAL A 87 26.11 -7.01 32.55
CA VAL A 87 25.17 -6.50 31.54
C VAL A 87 24.61 -7.67 30.74
N ASN A 88 23.30 -7.69 30.55
CA ASN A 88 22.59 -8.69 29.75
C ASN A 88 22.37 -8.20 28.32
N GLU A 89 21.83 -6.99 28.17
CA GLU A 89 21.54 -6.37 26.87
C GLU A 89 21.60 -4.84 26.97
N VAL A 90 21.85 -4.21 25.83
CA VAL A 90 21.70 -2.78 25.61
C VAL A 90 20.83 -2.57 24.37
N ALA A 91 19.85 -1.69 24.47
CA ALA A 91 18.96 -1.36 23.37
C ALA A 91 18.63 0.13 23.34
N LEU A 92 18.47 0.66 22.13
CA LEU A 92 17.88 1.98 21.90
C LEU A 92 16.36 1.81 21.81
N VAL A 93 15.63 2.41 22.73
CA VAL A 93 14.19 2.20 22.91
C VAL A 93 13.46 3.55 22.80
N PRO A 94 12.29 3.62 22.13
CA PRO A 94 11.52 4.85 22.07
C PRO A 94 11.03 5.27 23.46
N GLY A 95 11.41 6.46 23.90
CA GLY A 95 10.87 7.11 25.08
C GLY A 95 9.50 7.73 24.82
N GLY A 96 8.88 8.32 25.85
CA GLY A 96 7.54 8.91 25.74
C GLY A 96 7.43 10.13 24.81
N GLN A 97 8.57 10.65 24.34
CA GLN A 97 8.67 11.76 23.39
C GLN A 97 9.33 11.33 22.08
N ALA A 98 9.55 10.03 21.89
CA ALA A 98 10.21 9.51 20.70
C ALA A 98 9.37 9.74 19.46
N LEU A 99 10.01 10.23 18.40
CA LEU A 99 9.43 10.16 17.06
C LEU A 99 9.40 8.68 16.63
N GLN A 100 8.20 8.13 16.50
CA GLN A 100 7.98 6.75 16.03
C GLN A 100 7.61 6.74 14.56
N ALA A 101 7.91 5.63 13.89
CA ALA A 101 7.45 5.40 12.53
C ALA A 101 5.91 5.38 12.50
N PRO A 102 5.28 5.93 11.44
CA PRO A 102 3.85 5.77 11.25
C PRO A 102 3.48 4.30 11.05
N GLU A 103 2.19 4.00 11.13
CA GLU A 103 1.68 2.69 10.78
C GLU A 103 2.07 2.31 9.35
N TRP A 104 2.35 1.01 9.13
CA TRP A 104 2.67 0.51 7.81
C TRP A 104 1.43 0.58 6.91
N VAL A 105 1.61 1.12 5.71
CA VAL A 105 0.55 1.29 4.70
C VAL A 105 0.95 0.53 3.42
N PRO A 106 0.05 -0.28 2.82
CA PRO A 106 0.30 -0.97 1.55
C PRO A 106 0.79 -0.03 0.44
N TYR A 107 1.65 -0.51 -0.45
CA TYR A 107 2.21 0.34 -1.51
C TYR A 107 1.14 0.98 -2.39
N SER A 108 0.10 0.24 -2.77
CA SER A 108 -1.04 0.73 -3.55
C SER A 108 -1.73 1.93 -2.89
N GLU A 109 -1.81 1.96 -1.56
CA GLU A 109 -2.43 3.02 -0.77
C GLU A 109 -1.46 4.19 -0.52
N ARG A 110 -0.17 4.02 -0.80
CA ARG A 110 0.83 5.10 -0.71
C ARG A 110 0.92 5.93 -1.99
N LEU A 111 0.37 5.45 -3.10
CA LEU A 111 0.44 6.11 -4.40
C LEU A 111 -0.34 7.42 -4.40
N ARG A 112 0.33 8.49 -4.85
CA ARG A 112 -0.20 9.83 -5.00
C ARG A 112 -0.45 10.14 -6.47
N PRO A 113 -1.33 11.11 -6.77
CA PRO A 113 -1.43 11.66 -8.11
C PRO A 113 -0.05 12.13 -8.61
N GLY A 114 0.42 11.55 -9.72
CA GLY A 114 1.73 11.83 -10.31
C GLY A 114 2.81 10.77 -10.03
N ASP A 115 2.57 9.81 -9.13
CA ASP A 115 3.54 8.72 -8.86
C ASP A 115 3.60 7.68 -9.99
N LEU A 116 2.57 7.64 -10.84
CA LEU A 116 2.48 6.75 -11.99
C LEU A 116 2.58 7.55 -13.29
N GLY A 117 3.48 7.13 -14.17
CA GLY A 117 3.66 7.63 -15.52
C GLY A 117 3.21 6.63 -16.60
N PRO A 118 3.22 7.06 -17.88
CA PRO A 118 2.95 6.17 -19.00
C PRO A 118 3.91 4.97 -19.01
N GLY A 119 3.35 3.76 -18.98
CA GLY A 119 4.12 2.50 -18.98
C GLY A 119 4.28 1.85 -17.62
N ASP A 120 3.91 2.52 -16.52
CA ASP A 120 3.91 1.90 -15.20
C ASP A 120 2.82 0.83 -15.11
N LEU A 121 3.23 -0.36 -14.66
CA LEU A 121 2.35 -1.50 -14.48
C LEU A 121 2.13 -1.73 -12.99
N MET A 122 0.87 -1.65 -12.57
CA MET A 122 0.48 -2.12 -11.24
C MET A 122 0.05 -3.58 -11.33
N PRO A 123 0.44 -4.41 -10.35
CA PRO A 123 -0.17 -5.73 -10.24
C PRO A 123 -1.68 -5.57 -10.02
N PRO A 124 -2.49 -6.52 -10.49
CA PRO A 124 -3.89 -6.61 -10.09
C PRO A 124 -4.03 -6.64 -8.56
N ALA A 125 -5.18 -6.20 -8.07
CA ALA A 125 -5.47 -6.33 -6.65
C ALA A 125 -5.45 -7.82 -6.23
N PRO A 126 -4.98 -8.17 -5.03
CA PRO A 126 -4.93 -9.55 -4.56
C PRO A 126 -6.30 -10.27 -4.60
N ASP A 127 -7.39 -9.50 -4.52
CA ASP A 127 -8.79 -9.91 -4.47
C ASP A 127 -9.58 -9.51 -5.72
N ASP A 128 -8.91 -9.30 -6.86
CA ASP A 128 -9.56 -8.99 -8.14
C ASP A 128 -10.39 -10.18 -8.66
N ASP A 129 -11.72 -10.07 -8.57
CA ASP A 129 -12.68 -11.11 -8.98
C ASP A 129 -12.68 -11.42 -10.49
N ARG A 130 -12.05 -10.57 -11.30
CA ARG A 130 -11.86 -10.79 -12.74
C ARG A 130 -10.77 -11.82 -13.02
N LEU A 131 -10.02 -12.26 -12.00
CA LEU A 131 -8.95 -13.23 -12.10
C LEU A 131 -9.26 -14.47 -11.25
N ASP A 132 -8.89 -15.64 -11.79
CA ASP A 132 -8.96 -16.93 -11.11
C ASP A 132 -7.64 -17.68 -11.36
N GLU A 133 -6.84 -17.86 -10.30
CA GLU A 133 -5.49 -18.46 -10.37
C GLU A 133 -4.59 -17.87 -11.47
N GLY A 134 -4.64 -16.54 -11.65
CA GLY A 134 -3.86 -15.83 -12.67
C GLY A 134 -4.39 -15.97 -14.10
N LYS A 135 -5.56 -16.58 -14.31
CA LYS A 135 -6.28 -16.63 -15.58
C LYS A 135 -7.51 -15.72 -15.53
N LEU A 136 -8.04 -15.37 -16.69
CA LEU A 136 -9.29 -14.60 -16.77
C LEU A 136 -10.44 -15.43 -16.19
N SER A 137 -11.14 -14.89 -15.18
CA SER A 137 -12.30 -15.53 -14.57
C SER A 137 -13.55 -15.40 -15.45
N GLN A 138 -14.61 -16.14 -15.10
CA GLN A 138 -15.90 -16.01 -15.77
C GLN A 138 -16.52 -14.61 -15.56
N VAL A 139 -16.31 -13.99 -14.41
CA VAL A 139 -16.73 -12.61 -14.13
C VAL A 139 -16.00 -11.66 -15.07
N GLY A 140 -14.67 -11.76 -15.13
CA GLY A 140 -13.83 -10.93 -16.00
C GLY A 140 -14.19 -11.06 -17.47
N LEU A 141 -14.48 -12.27 -17.95
CA LEU A 141 -14.94 -12.52 -19.32
C LEU A 141 -16.32 -11.90 -19.59
N THR A 142 -17.24 -11.99 -18.63
CA THR A 142 -18.59 -11.45 -18.76
C THR A 142 -18.56 -9.93 -18.85
N GLU A 143 -17.84 -9.28 -17.94
CA GLU A 143 -17.65 -7.82 -17.98
C GLU A 143 -16.95 -7.36 -19.27
N ALA A 144 -15.95 -8.11 -19.75
CA ALA A 144 -15.28 -7.80 -21.01
C ALA A 144 -16.27 -7.83 -22.18
N LYS A 145 -17.10 -8.87 -22.27
CA LYS A 145 -18.15 -9.01 -23.29
C LYS A 145 -19.18 -7.89 -23.23
N GLU A 146 -19.58 -7.44 -22.04
CA GLU A 146 -20.48 -6.31 -21.85
C GLU A 146 -19.86 -5.00 -22.36
N ARG A 147 -18.60 -4.72 -21.98
CA ARG A 147 -17.86 -3.53 -22.46
C ARG A 147 -17.74 -3.52 -23.98
N TRP A 148 -17.38 -4.65 -24.59
CA TRP A 148 -17.30 -4.78 -26.05
C TRP A 148 -18.65 -4.59 -26.71
N ARG A 149 -19.73 -5.17 -26.14
CA ARG A 149 -21.09 -5.00 -26.66
C ARG A 149 -21.59 -3.56 -26.55
N LYS A 150 -21.19 -2.83 -25.52
CA LYS A 150 -21.57 -1.41 -25.37
C LYS A 150 -20.90 -0.52 -26.42
N LYS A 151 -19.60 -0.73 -26.68
CA LYS A 151 -18.82 0.14 -27.58
C LYS A 151 -18.91 -0.28 -29.05
N TYR A 152 -18.77 -1.57 -29.32
CA TYR A 152 -18.76 -2.16 -30.66
C TYR A 152 -19.79 -3.29 -30.76
N GLY A 153 -21.01 -2.99 -30.35
CA GLY A 153 -22.13 -3.94 -30.42
C GLY A 153 -23.28 -3.48 -31.31
N PRO A 154 -24.34 -4.31 -31.40
CA PRO A 154 -25.47 -4.10 -32.31
C PRO A 154 -26.18 -2.76 -32.14
N ASN A 155 -26.19 -2.23 -30.92
CA ASN A 155 -26.98 -1.06 -30.55
C ASN A 155 -26.11 0.20 -30.40
N SER A 156 -24.88 0.18 -30.92
CA SER A 156 -24.06 1.40 -30.98
C SER A 156 -24.61 2.35 -32.04
N ASP A 157 -24.41 3.65 -31.85
CA ASP A 157 -24.85 4.67 -32.82
C ASP A 157 -24.33 4.38 -34.23
N MET A 158 -23.06 3.93 -34.32
CA MET A 158 -22.44 3.51 -35.58
C MET A 158 -23.18 2.32 -36.22
N ALA A 159 -23.50 1.28 -35.42
CA ALA A 159 -24.19 0.10 -35.92
C ALA A 159 -25.60 0.41 -36.43
N SER A 160 -26.27 1.42 -35.86
CA SER A 160 -27.61 1.84 -36.30
C SER A 160 -27.65 2.38 -37.73
N GLN A 161 -26.54 2.90 -38.24
CA GLN A 161 -26.42 3.49 -39.58
C GLN A 161 -25.82 2.52 -40.61
N ALA A 162 -25.29 1.39 -40.15
CA ALA A 162 -24.61 0.43 -41.00
C ALA A 162 -25.62 -0.52 -41.67
N GLN A 163 -25.47 -0.72 -42.98
CA GLN A 163 -26.35 -1.60 -43.75
C GLN A 163 -26.03 -3.09 -43.55
N LEU A 164 -24.78 -3.41 -43.21
CA LEU A 164 -24.26 -4.76 -43.13
C LEU A 164 -23.55 -4.98 -41.79
N GLN A 165 -23.48 -6.25 -41.38
CA GLN A 165 -22.99 -6.67 -40.07
C GLN A 165 -21.65 -7.38 -40.18
N CYS A 166 -20.81 -7.27 -39.14
CA CYS A 166 -19.48 -7.87 -39.12
C CYS A 166 -19.49 -9.38 -39.41
N LYS A 167 -20.52 -10.12 -39.02
CA LYS A 167 -20.66 -11.57 -39.27
C LYS A 167 -20.57 -11.93 -40.75
N THR A 168 -20.94 -11.03 -41.65
CA THR A 168 -20.88 -11.23 -43.11
C THR A 168 -19.68 -10.55 -43.77
N CYS A 169 -18.81 -9.90 -42.99
CA CYS A 169 -17.71 -9.11 -43.47
C CYS A 169 -16.46 -9.98 -43.66
N ALA A 170 -15.76 -9.82 -44.78
CA ALA A 170 -14.51 -10.55 -45.05
C ALA A 170 -13.39 -10.18 -44.05
N PHE A 171 -13.48 -9.02 -43.40
CA PHE A 171 -12.52 -8.56 -42.38
C PHE A 171 -12.82 -9.04 -40.95
N TYR A 172 -13.85 -9.87 -40.75
CA TYR A 172 -14.23 -10.36 -39.43
C TYR A 172 -13.51 -11.68 -39.12
N LEU A 173 -12.67 -11.66 -38.09
CA LEU A 173 -11.99 -12.85 -37.58
C LEU A 173 -12.69 -13.33 -36.32
N GLU A 174 -13.36 -14.47 -36.37
CA GLU A 174 -14.09 -15.01 -35.22
C GLU A 174 -13.14 -15.40 -34.09
N LEU A 175 -13.43 -14.94 -32.87
CA LEU A 175 -12.63 -15.18 -31.67
C LEU A 175 -13.41 -16.00 -30.63
N LEU A 176 -14.68 -15.66 -30.43
CA LEU A 176 -15.60 -16.30 -29.48
C LEU A 176 -17.01 -16.32 -30.10
N PRO A 177 -17.96 -17.09 -29.54
CA PRO A 177 -19.35 -17.03 -29.98
C PRO A 177 -19.89 -15.60 -29.95
N ASN A 178 -20.32 -15.10 -31.11
CA ASN A 178 -20.81 -13.73 -31.35
C ASN A 178 -19.80 -12.58 -31.17
N TYR A 179 -18.50 -12.86 -31.02
CA TYR A 179 -17.46 -11.84 -30.92
C TYR A 179 -16.26 -12.20 -31.80
N GLY A 180 -15.72 -11.21 -32.48
CA GLY A 180 -14.54 -11.37 -33.32
C GLY A 180 -13.69 -10.11 -33.33
N VAL A 181 -12.57 -10.14 -34.03
CA VAL A 181 -11.69 -9.00 -34.22
C VAL A 181 -11.91 -8.44 -35.62
N CYS A 182 -12.02 -7.12 -35.73
CA CYS A 182 -12.04 -6.42 -37.01
C CYS A 182 -10.60 -6.21 -37.49
N ALA A 183 -10.30 -6.67 -38.71
CA ALA A 183 -8.99 -6.51 -39.36
C ALA A 183 -8.98 -5.43 -40.47
N ASN A 184 -10.02 -4.58 -40.52
CA ASN A 184 -10.10 -3.49 -41.49
C ASN A 184 -9.46 -2.22 -40.91
N GLU A 185 -8.33 -1.81 -41.51
CA GLU A 185 -7.57 -0.59 -41.14
C GLU A 185 -8.40 0.69 -41.18
N TYR A 186 -9.46 0.74 -42.00
CA TYR A 186 -10.35 1.90 -42.13
C TYR A 186 -11.53 1.87 -41.14
N SER A 187 -11.48 1.00 -40.14
CA SER A 187 -12.61 0.77 -39.23
C SER A 187 -12.17 0.48 -37.80
N ALA A 188 -12.79 -0.48 -37.12
CA ALA A 188 -12.47 -0.88 -35.75
C ALA A 188 -11.22 -1.79 -35.69
N ASP A 189 -10.14 -1.40 -36.38
CA ASP A 189 -8.94 -2.23 -36.54
C ASP A 189 -8.35 -2.70 -35.20
N GLY A 190 -8.07 -4.00 -35.12
CA GLY A 190 -7.57 -4.68 -33.94
C GLY A 190 -8.52 -4.65 -32.72
N LYS A 191 -9.79 -4.23 -32.89
CA LYS A 191 -10.78 -4.20 -31.79
C LYS A 191 -11.68 -5.42 -31.83
N VAL A 192 -12.08 -5.86 -30.64
CA VAL A 192 -13.12 -6.87 -30.49
C VAL A 192 -14.49 -6.23 -30.76
N VAL A 193 -15.23 -6.80 -31.69
CA VAL A 193 -16.55 -6.36 -32.14
C VAL A 193 -17.56 -7.49 -32.00
N HIS A 194 -18.82 -7.15 -31.76
CA HIS A 194 -19.90 -8.13 -31.81
C HIS A 194 -20.17 -8.56 -33.25
N ALA A 195 -20.60 -9.79 -33.47
CA ALA A 195 -20.91 -10.33 -34.81
C ALA A 195 -21.96 -9.48 -35.56
N THR A 196 -22.87 -8.84 -34.84
CA THR A 196 -23.90 -7.95 -35.41
C THR A 196 -23.56 -6.46 -35.31
N TYR A 197 -22.33 -6.11 -34.94
CA TYR A 197 -21.84 -4.74 -35.06
C TYR A 197 -21.79 -4.36 -36.54
N GLY A 198 -22.07 -3.10 -36.86
CA GLY A 198 -21.91 -2.56 -38.19
C GLY A 198 -21.08 -1.29 -38.12
N CYS A 199 -20.06 -1.20 -38.95
CA CYS A 199 -19.11 -0.08 -38.94
C CYS A 199 -19.24 0.86 -40.14
N GLY A 200 -20.13 0.56 -41.09
CA GLY A 200 -20.26 1.27 -42.37
C GLY A 200 -19.20 0.94 -43.42
N ALA A 201 -18.05 0.39 -43.03
CA ALA A 201 -16.95 -0.02 -43.93
C ALA A 201 -16.92 -1.55 -44.13
N HIS A 202 -18.09 -2.16 -44.36
CA HIS A 202 -18.19 -3.60 -44.62
C HIS A 202 -17.50 -3.95 -45.96
N SER A 203 -16.91 -5.14 -46.08
CA SER A 203 -16.17 -5.56 -47.29
C SER A 203 -17.03 -5.61 -48.57
N GLY A 204 -18.35 -5.77 -48.40
CA GLY A 204 -19.35 -5.70 -49.46
C GLY A 204 -20.02 -4.32 -49.61
N THR A 205 -19.55 -3.29 -48.92
CA THR A 205 -20.10 -1.93 -49.07
C THR A 205 -19.69 -1.41 -50.44
N THR A 206 -20.66 -1.20 -51.31
CA THR A 206 -20.43 -0.53 -52.58
C THR A 206 -20.51 0.97 -52.39
N VAL A 207 -19.65 1.72 -53.08
CA VAL A 207 -19.87 3.16 -53.23
C VAL A 207 -21.24 3.31 -53.87
N ARG A 208 -22.17 4.01 -53.21
CA ARG A 208 -23.39 4.42 -53.87
C ARG A 208 -22.89 5.31 -55.02
N GLU A 209 -23.07 4.86 -56.27
CA GLU A 209 -23.16 5.81 -57.37
C GLU A 209 -24.40 6.64 -57.06
N GLU A 210 -24.23 7.66 -56.22
CA GLU A 210 -25.06 8.83 -56.35
C GLU A 210 -24.77 9.29 -57.76
N GLY A 211 -25.63 8.88 -58.69
CA GLY A 211 -25.78 9.60 -59.93
C GLY A 211 -25.89 11.03 -59.49
N SER A 212 -24.81 11.79 -59.70
CA SER A 212 -24.83 13.20 -59.44
C SER A 212 -25.98 13.68 -60.30
N LYS A 213 -27.13 13.94 -59.68
CA LYS A 213 -27.90 15.07 -60.15
C LYS A 213 -26.85 16.17 -60.05
N GLN A 214 -26.28 16.56 -61.19
CA GLN A 214 -25.63 17.84 -61.32
C GLN A 214 -26.71 18.82 -60.89
N GLU A 215 -26.79 19.09 -59.59
CA GLU A 215 -27.46 20.27 -59.11
C GLU A 215 -26.71 21.40 -59.79
N ARG A 216 -27.39 22.02 -60.75
CA ARG A 216 -26.83 23.20 -61.41
C ARG A 216 -26.52 24.19 -60.29
N PRO A 217 -25.27 24.64 -60.15
CA PRO A 217 -24.93 25.66 -59.17
C PRO A 217 -25.93 26.81 -59.30
N PHE A 218 -26.44 27.28 -58.16
CA PHE A 218 -27.34 28.42 -58.13
C PHE A 218 -26.58 29.62 -58.70
N ASP A 219 -27.05 30.11 -59.85
CA ASP A 219 -26.50 31.23 -60.59
C ASP A 219 -27.05 32.52 -59.97
N ASP A 220 -26.30 33.07 -59.01
CA ASP A 220 -26.59 34.29 -58.26
C ASP A 220 -26.29 35.57 -59.05
N GLU A 221 -25.75 35.46 -60.27
CA GLU A 221 -25.49 36.59 -61.18
C GLU A 221 -26.70 36.99 -62.05
N ARG A 222 -27.87 36.37 -61.84
CA ARG A 222 -29.05 36.72 -62.63
C ARG A 222 -29.59 38.10 -62.23
N PRO A 223 -29.71 39.05 -63.18
CA PRO A 223 -30.26 40.35 -62.88
C PRO A 223 -31.69 40.21 -62.36
N ILE A 224 -31.93 40.72 -61.15
CA ILE A 224 -33.27 40.90 -60.61
C ILE A 224 -33.82 42.13 -61.33
N TYR A 225 -34.51 41.92 -62.45
CA TYR A 225 -35.26 42.99 -63.12
C TYR A 225 -36.45 43.42 -62.26
#